data_AF-A0A7S3PBG9-F1
#
_entry.id   AF-A0A7S3PBG9-F1
#
_cell.length_a   1.000
_cell.length_b   1.000
_cell.length_c   1.000
_cell.angle_alpha   90.00
_cell.angle_beta   90.00
_cell.angle_gamma   90.00
#
_symmetry.space_group_name_H-M   'P 1'
#
loop_
_entity.id
_entity.type
_entity.pdbx_description
1 polymer ?
#
loop_
_entity_poly.entity_id
_entity_poly.type
_entity_poly.pdbx_seq_one_letter_code
_entity_poly.pdbx_strand_id
1 'polypeptide(L)'
;AEFVKRKVPVSWLRCLDLFIKKNEGFLYTTEVGNEVRTKCGLSTESFYEMLEFFHQRGMITYFKYPANLSNIIVIQPQWLIDAMTLLIFDRQHHSLPEVDNRYKDDLDDFLEGGILTEDLMWSIWSSKKDYLDVEVKRFFKGVMLKMLLLCSYRNEENKAIYLVPSLVHFDDGHAMENSKSKYTGPSFVIDCSGEYMTKKEASELVCYLPFGVFERLVCLCISHSTAYVDSMEPKVDTNYAKLSFGANLTF
;
A
#
# COMPACT_ATOMS: atom_id res chain seq x y z
N ALA A 1 9.29 -14.67 24.49
CA ALA A 1 9.43 -13.44 25.31
C ALA A 1 10.89 -13.04 25.54
N GLU A 2 11.72 -13.05 24.48
CA GLU A 2 13.14 -12.71 24.54
C GLU A 2 13.40 -11.22 24.23
N PHE A 3 12.45 -10.56 23.57
CA PHE A 3 12.51 -9.15 23.16
C PHE A 3 12.56 -8.16 24.34
N VAL A 4 12.07 -8.54 25.52
CA VAL A 4 12.02 -7.68 26.73
C VAL A 4 13.39 -7.55 27.40
N LYS A 5 14.38 -8.41 27.06
CA LYS A 5 15.69 -8.46 27.72
C LYS A 5 16.82 -7.77 26.94
N ARG A 6 16.55 -7.23 25.75
CA ARG A 6 17.60 -6.60 24.94
C ARG A 6 17.97 -5.24 25.53
N LYS A 7 19.22 -5.09 25.96
CA LYS A 7 19.76 -3.80 26.40
C LYS A 7 19.73 -2.82 25.23
N VAL A 8 19.15 -1.64 25.46
CA VAL A 8 19.12 -0.54 24.50
C VAL A 8 19.88 0.67 25.06
N PRO A 9 20.58 1.44 24.21
CA PRO A 9 21.21 2.67 24.67
C PRO A 9 20.19 3.65 25.23
N VAL A 10 20.46 4.25 26.39
CA VAL A 10 19.58 5.28 27.00
C VAL A 10 19.44 6.50 26.08
N SER A 11 20.47 6.80 25.29
CA SER A 11 20.44 7.86 24.28
C SER A 11 19.37 7.65 23.21
N TRP A 12 19.04 6.40 22.88
CA TRP A 12 17.96 6.08 21.93
C TRP A 12 16.59 6.42 22.52
N LEU A 13 16.35 6.06 23.79
CA LEU A 13 15.11 6.39 24.48
C LEU A 13 14.95 7.90 24.65
N ARG A 14 16.03 8.62 25.01
CA ARG A 14 16.02 10.08 25.07
C ARG A 14 15.65 10.71 23.73
N CYS A 15 16.12 10.13 22.62
CA CYS A 15 15.79 10.58 21.28
C CYS A 15 14.32 10.38 20.94
N LEU A 16 13.78 9.21 21.27
CA LEU A 16 12.35 8.93 21.12
C LEU A 16 11.49 9.89 21.94
N ASP A 17 11.86 10.17 23.19
CA ASP A 17 11.16 11.13 24.04
C ASP A 17 11.16 12.54 23.44
N LEU A 18 12.26 12.95 22.79
CA LEU A 18 12.31 14.23 22.06
C LEU A 18 11.33 14.25 20.88
N PHE A 19 11.21 13.16 20.14
CA PHE A 19 10.28 13.08 19.01
C PHE A 19 8.82 13.11 19.47
N ILE A 20 8.47 12.33 20.50
CA ILE A 20 7.12 12.31 21.06
C ILE A 20 6.72 13.68 21.60
N LYS A 21 7.64 14.41 22.25
CA LYS A 21 7.38 15.75 22.79
C LYS A 21 7.06 16.81 21.74
N LYS A 22 7.44 16.62 20.47
CA LYS A 22 7.07 17.53 19.39
C LYS A 22 5.57 17.47 19.07
N ASN A 23 4.91 16.34 19.37
CA ASN A 23 3.48 16.13 19.15
C ASN A 23 3.06 16.35 17.68
N GLU A 24 3.93 15.92 16.75
CA GLU A 24 3.71 15.98 15.30
C GLU A 24 3.44 14.56 14.77
N GLY A 25 2.67 14.44 13.69
CA GLY A 25 2.37 13.15 13.06
C GLY A 25 3.63 12.48 12.49
N PHE A 26 4.56 13.29 11.98
CA PHE A 26 5.81 12.87 11.38
C PHE A 26 6.90 13.91 11.61
N LEU A 27 8.15 13.53 11.32
CA LEU A 27 9.33 14.39 11.38
C LEU A 27 10.23 14.10 10.17
N TYR A 28 10.90 15.13 9.65
CA TYR A 28 11.93 14.93 8.63
C TYR A 28 13.26 14.52 9.28
N THR A 29 13.92 13.49 8.74
CA THR A 29 15.21 13.01 9.24
C THR A 29 16.30 14.08 9.14
N THR A 30 16.24 14.90 8.08
CA THR A 30 17.15 16.02 7.83
C THR A 30 17.00 17.15 8.85
N GLU A 31 15.79 17.41 9.32
CA GLU A 31 15.51 18.49 10.28
C GLU A 31 15.91 18.12 11.71
N VAL A 32 15.68 16.87 12.10
CA VAL A 32 15.96 16.44 13.47
C VAL A 32 17.43 16.07 13.70
N GLY A 33 18.21 15.84 12.64
CA GLY A 33 19.59 15.32 12.75
C GLY A 33 20.50 16.15 13.67
N ASN A 34 20.44 17.49 13.58
CA ASN A 34 21.23 18.37 14.46
C ASN A 34 20.77 18.32 15.92
N GLU A 35 19.46 18.28 16.15
CA GLU A 35 18.89 18.18 17.50
C GLU A 35 19.25 16.82 18.13
N VAL A 36 19.17 15.74 17.37
CA VAL A 36 19.57 14.39 17.79
C VAL A 36 21.05 14.36 18.16
N ARG A 37 21.94 14.94 17.34
CA ARG A 37 23.37 14.98 17.63
C ARG A 37 23.67 15.78 18.90
N THR A 38 23.06 16.95 19.07
CA THR A 38 23.35 17.87 20.17
C THR A 38 22.69 17.46 21.49
N LYS A 39 21.41 17.09 21.45
CA LYS A 39 20.64 16.73 22.64
C LYS A 39 20.74 15.27 23.00
N CYS A 40 20.90 14.37 22.03
CA CYS A 40 21.00 12.92 22.27
C CYS A 40 22.42 12.37 22.21
N GLY A 41 23.37 13.09 21.61
CA GLY A 41 24.76 12.63 21.47
C GLY A 41 24.92 11.45 20.52
N LEU A 42 23.96 11.24 19.60
CA LEU A 42 24.01 10.16 18.63
C LEU A 42 24.82 10.56 17.40
N SER A 43 25.65 9.65 16.91
CA SER A 43 26.22 9.74 15.57
C SER A 43 25.12 9.52 14.52
N THR A 44 25.37 9.92 13.28
CA THR A 44 24.45 9.69 12.16
C THR A 44 24.14 8.20 11.97
N GLU A 45 25.15 7.34 12.10
CA GLU A 45 24.99 5.89 11.99
C GLU A 45 24.08 5.34 13.11
N SER A 46 24.39 5.67 14.38
CA SER A 46 23.59 5.21 15.52
C SER A 46 22.16 5.75 15.47
N PHE A 47 21.95 6.93 14.88
CA PHE A 47 20.62 7.48 14.67
C PHE A 47 19.80 6.61 13.70
N TYR A 48 20.34 6.22 12.55
CA TYR A 48 19.62 5.37 11.61
C TYR A 48 19.40 3.94 12.14
N GLU A 49 20.38 3.37 12.85
CA GLU A 49 20.22 2.08 13.53
C GLU A 49 19.08 2.13 14.55
N MET A 50 18.98 3.22 15.32
CA MET A 50 17.90 3.46 16.25
C MET A 50 16.54 3.51 15.55
N LEU A 51 16.44 4.23 14.42
CA LEU A 51 15.19 4.32 13.66
C LEU A 51 14.73 2.95 13.16
N GLU A 52 15.63 2.16 12.59
CA GLU A 52 15.35 0.77 12.17
C GLU A 52 14.90 -0.10 13.36
N PHE A 53 15.58 0.03 14.50
CA PHE A 53 15.26 -0.72 15.70
C PHE A 53 13.87 -0.42 16.26
N PHE A 54 13.47 0.86 16.29
CA PHE A 54 12.15 1.28 16.74
C PHE A 54 11.05 0.96 15.72
N HIS A 55 11.35 1.04 14.42
CA HIS A 55 10.43 0.62 13.37
C HIS A 55 10.05 -0.87 13.50
N GLN A 56 11.03 -1.74 13.70
CA GLN A 56 10.79 -3.18 13.89
C GLN A 56 9.94 -3.51 15.14
N ARG A 57 9.79 -2.56 16.06
CA ARG A 57 9.00 -2.69 17.30
C ARG A 57 7.67 -1.94 17.24
N GLY A 58 7.35 -1.30 16.11
CA GLY A 58 6.13 -0.52 15.95
C GLY A 58 6.08 0.75 16.80
N MET A 59 7.22 1.21 17.32
CA MET A 59 7.27 2.44 18.14
C MET A 59 7.22 3.70 17.28
N ILE A 60 7.76 3.62 16.07
CA ILE A 60 7.69 4.63 15.00
C ILE A 60 7.54 3.88 13.67
N THR A 61 7.21 4.58 12.58
CA THR A 61 7.36 4.01 11.23
C THR A 61 8.48 4.72 10.48
N TYR A 62 9.47 3.95 10.01
CA TYR A 62 10.60 4.46 9.25
C TYR A 62 11.00 3.45 8.18
N PHE A 63 11.23 3.94 6.95
CA PHE A 63 11.63 3.10 5.83
C PHE A 63 13.00 3.54 5.33
N LYS A 64 14.03 2.71 5.57
CA LYS A 64 15.36 2.94 4.99
C LYS A 64 15.36 2.86 3.46
N TYR A 65 14.50 2.00 2.92
CA TYR A 65 14.39 1.77 1.47
C TYR A 65 12.93 1.67 1.02
N PRO A 66 12.58 2.22 -0.15
CA PRO A 66 13.44 2.99 -1.08
C PRO A 66 13.79 4.40 -0.56
N ALA A 67 14.78 5.06 -1.17
CA ALA A 67 15.34 6.34 -0.71
C ALA A 67 14.31 7.48 -0.63
N ASN A 68 13.24 7.44 -1.44
CA ASN A 68 12.16 8.41 -1.37
C ASN A 68 11.30 8.27 -0.10
N LEU A 69 11.48 7.21 0.70
CA LEU A 69 10.80 7.03 1.99
C LEU A 69 11.69 7.31 3.20
N SER A 70 13.00 7.44 3.02
CA SER A 70 13.96 7.55 4.14
C SER A 70 14.07 8.96 4.72
N ASN A 71 13.39 9.96 4.15
CA ASN A 71 13.39 11.31 4.68
C ASN A 71 12.36 11.52 5.80
N ILE A 72 11.36 10.64 5.95
CA ILE A 72 10.25 10.83 6.89
C ILE A 72 10.26 9.75 7.97
N ILE A 73 10.12 10.20 9.22
CA ILE A 73 9.87 9.37 10.39
C ILE A 73 8.44 9.63 10.84
N VAL A 74 7.59 8.61 10.80
CA VAL A 74 6.23 8.73 11.33
C VAL A 74 6.25 8.43 12.81
N ILE A 75 5.87 9.42 13.61
CA ILE A 75 5.85 9.33 15.08
C ILE A 75 4.48 8.86 15.56
N GLN A 76 3.42 9.25 14.87
CA GLN A 76 2.05 8.82 15.17
C GLN A 76 1.57 7.89 14.05
N PRO A 77 1.57 6.56 14.24
CA PRO A 77 1.12 5.62 13.21
C PRO A 77 -0.29 5.94 12.69
N GLN A 78 -1.17 6.44 13.56
CA GLN A 78 -2.54 6.82 13.18
C GLN A 78 -2.57 7.89 12.08
N TRP A 79 -1.66 8.89 12.10
CA TRP A 79 -1.58 9.92 11.07
C TRP A 79 -1.35 9.34 9.66
N LEU A 80 -0.53 8.27 9.59
CA LEU A 80 -0.27 7.55 8.34
C LEU A 80 -1.46 6.68 7.93
N ILE A 81 -2.10 6.01 8.89
CA ILE A 81 -3.30 5.18 8.63
C ILE A 81 -4.46 6.04 8.14
N ASP A 82 -4.69 7.20 8.76
CA ASP A 82 -5.73 8.15 8.35
C ASP A 82 -5.52 8.60 6.90
N ALA A 83 -4.27 8.85 6.48
CA ALA A 83 -3.96 9.21 5.10
C ALA A 83 -4.24 8.06 4.11
N MET A 84 -3.92 6.82 4.47
CA MET A 84 -4.16 5.65 3.61
C MET A 84 -5.64 5.31 3.50
N THR A 85 -6.36 5.36 4.62
CA THR A 85 -7.78 5.00 4.69
C THR A 85 -8.66 5.92 3.86
N LEU A 86 -8.21 7.14 3.54
CA LEU A 86 -8.88 7.99 2.52
C LEU A 86 -8.93 7.35 1.12
N LEU A 87 -8.08 6.36 0.84
CA LEU A 87 -8.00 5.67 -0.45
C LEU A 87 -8.36 4.19 -0.38
N ILE A 88 -8.19 3.51 0.76
CA ILE A 88 -8.50 2.06 0.91
C ILE A 88 -9.71 1.79 1.82
N PHE A 89 -10.75 2.61 1.72
CA PHE A 89 -11.89 2.55 2.62
C PHE A 89 -12.94 1.52 2.22
N ASP A 90 -13.73 1.10 3.21
CA ASP A 90 -15.00 0.42 3.02
C ASP A 90 -16.14 1.46 2.91
N ARG A 91 -16.85 1.43 1.79
CA ARG A 91 -17.98 2.32 1.45
C ARG A 91 -19.16 2.23 2.41
N GLN A 92 -19.34 1.09 3.06
CA GLN A 92 -20.44 0.90 4.02
C GLN A 92 -20.16 1.59 5.35
N HIS A 93 -18.88 1.79 5.68
CA HIS A 93 -18.43 2.22 7.01
C HIS A 93 -17.72 3.58 6.99
N HIS A 94 -17.33 4.09 5.83
CA HIS A 94 -16.61 5.36 5.69
C HIS A 94 -17.38 6.35 4.82
N SER A 95 -17.22 7.63 5.15
CA SER A 95 -17.68 8.72 4.29
C SER A 95 -16.81 8.82 3.04
N LEU A 96 -17.43 9.17 1.91
CA LEU A 96 -16.71 9.36 0.65
C LEU A 96 -15.74 10.55 0.74
N PRO A 97 -14.61 10.51 0.03
CA PRO A 97 -13.69 11.64 -0.04
C PRO A 97 -14.37 12.88 -0.64
N GLU A 98 -14.16 14.04 0.00
CA GLU A 98 -14.57 15.32 -0.55
C GLU A 98 -13.53 15.80 -1.59
N VAL A 99 -13.97 16.01 -2.84
CA VAL A 99 -13.12 16.47 -3.94
C VAL A 99 -13.78 17.61 -4.72
N ASP A 100 -12.95 18.39 -5.40
CA ASP A 100 -13.41 19.41 -6.35
C ASP A 100 -14.23 18.76 -7.49
N ASN A 101 -15.31 19.42 -7.91
CA ASN A 101 -16.18 18.97 -9.00
C ASN A 101 -15.43 18.62 -10.29
N ARG A 102 -14.26 19.21 -10.53
CA ARG A 102 -13.43 18.88 -11.71
C ARG A 102 -12.91 17.44 -11.74
N TYR A 103 -12.91 16.75 -10.61
CA TYR A 103 -12.45 15.36 -10.46
C TYR A 103 -13.62 14.37 -10.32
N LYS A 104 -14.85 14.80 -10.64
CA LYS A 104 -16.03 13.96 -10.45
C LYS A 104 -15.95 12.67 -11.26
N ASP A 105 -15.57 12.75 -12.53
CA ASP A 105 -15.46 11.59 -13.41
C ASP A 105 -14.36 10.62 -12.92
N ASP A 106 -13.18 11.15 -12.57
CA ASP A 106 -12.10 10.35 -11.96
C ASP A 106 -12.54 9.70 -10.64
N LEU A 107 -13.35 10.40 -9.84
CA LEU A 107 -13.87 9.88 -8.57
C LEU A 107 -14.84 8.74 -8.84
N ASP A 108 -15.73 8.87 -9.82
CA ASP A 108 -16.68 7.82 -10.20
C ASP A 108 -15.92 6.55 -10.67
N ASP A 109 -14.87 6.69 -11.51
CA ASP A 109 -14.00 5.58 -11.92
C ASP A 109 -13.27 4.92 -10.74
N PHE A 110 -12.78 5.73 -9.81
CA PHE A 110 -12.12 5.25 -8.59
C PHE A 110 -13.09 4.48 -7.69
N LEU A 111 -14.31 4.98 -7.61
CA LEU A 111 -15.37 4.41 -6.83
C LEU A 111 -15.85 3.08 -7.44
N GLU A 112 -16.15 3.03 -8.73
CA GLU A 112 -16.71 1.85 -9.38
C GLU A 112 -15.66 0.77 -9.68
N GLY A 113 -14.50 1.17 -10.20
CA GLY A 113 -13.48 0.25 -10.70
C GLY A 113 -12.20 0.17 -9.87
N GLY A 114 -12.08 0.97 -8.80
CA GLY A 114 -10.83 1.08 -8.04
C GLY A 114 -9.69 1.76 -8.81
N ILE A 115 -9.99 2.47 -9.91
CA ILE A 115 -8.99 3.13 -10.76
C ILE A 115 -8.73 4.56 -10.26
N LEU A 116 -7.51 4.82 -9.82
CA LEU A 116 -7.13 6.07 -9.17
C LEU A 116 -6.11 6.84 -10.02
N THR A 117 -6.47 8.04 -10.47
CA THR A 117 -5.51 8.97 -11.10
C THR A 117 -4.61 9.62 -10.06
N GLU A 118 -3.38 9.99 -10.45
CA GLU A 118 -2.47 10.69 -9.53
C GLU A 118 -3.04 12.04 -9.06
N ASP A 119 -3.72 12.77 -9.96
CA ASP A 119 -4.31 14.07 -9.64
C ASP A 119 -5.48 13.95 -8.65
N LEU A 120 -6.35 12.95 -8.81
CA LEU A 120 -7.42 12.67 -7.85
C LEU A 120 -6.84 12.30 -6.48
N MET A 121 -5.83 11.41 -6.43
CA MET A 121 -5.16 11.01 -5.20
C MET A 121 -4.60 12.24 -4.45
N TRP A 122 -3.95 13.16 -5.16
CA TRP A 122 -3.41 14.38 -4.57
C TRP A 122 -4.50 15.32 -4.09
N SER A 123 -5.64 15.39 -4.80
CA SER A 123 -6.82 16.17 -4.41
C SER A 123 -7.45 15.62 -3.13
N ILE A 124 -7.63 14.30 -3.03
CA ILE A 124 -8.18 13.62 -1.85
C ILE A 124 -7.34 13.96 -0.61
N TRP A 125 -6.01 13.84 -0.68
CA TRP A 125 -5.15 14.22 0.43
C TRP A 125 -5.16 15.72 0.71
N SER A 126 -5.21 16.57 -0.31
CA SER A 126 -5.32 18.04 -0.15
C SER A 126 -6.57 18.49 0.61
N SER A 127 -7.61 17.67 0.71
CA SER A 127 -8.80 17.98 1.52
C SER A 127 -8.49 18.13 3.01
N LYS A 128 -7.37 17.55 3.48
CA LYS A 128 -6.90 17.66 4.87
C LYS A 128 -5.69 18.57 4.96
N LYS A 129 -5.72 19.52 5.90
CA LYS A 129 -4.64 20.50 6.12
C LYS A 129 -3.29 19.84 6.41
N ASP A 130 -3.31 18.71 7.10
CA ASP A 130 -2.10 18.01 7.54
C ASP A 130 -1.37 17.26 6.41
N TYR A 131 -1.97 17.19 5.22
CA TYR A 131 -1.46 16.44 4.06
C TYR A 131 -1.19 17.33 2.84
N LEU A 132 -1.06 18.65 3.01
CA LEU A 132 -0.81 19.58 1.90
C LEU A 132 0.61 19.47 1.30
N ASP A 133 1.58 19.02 2.10
CA ASP A 133 2.98 18.90 1.68
C ASP A 133 3.16 17.82 0.59
N VAL A 134 3.80 18.21 -0.52
CA VAL A 134 4.03 17.34 -1.67
C VAL A 134 4.99 16.19 -1.34
N GLU A 135 6.00 16.40 -0.50
CA GLU A 135 6.92 15.32 -0.09
C GLU A 135 6.19 14.28 0.76
N VAL A 136 5.31 14.74 1.65
CA VAL A 136 4.43 13.89 2.45
C VAL A 136 3.49 13.06 1.57
N LYS A 137 2.86 13.66 0.56
CA LYS A 137 2.02 12.91 -0.40
C LYS A 137 2.80 11.86 -1.17
N ARG A 138 4.02 12.20 -1.62
CA ARG A 138 4.92 11.24 -2.29
C ARG A 138 5.31 10.11 -1.36
N PHE A 139 5.53 10.40 -0.08
CA PHE A 139 5.77 9.39 0.94
C PHE A 139 4.57 8.46 1.10
N PHE A 140 3.35 8.99 1.28
CA PHE A 140 2.13 8.16 1.36
C PHE A 140 1.99 7.23 0.17
N LYS A 141 2.09 7.78 -1.05
CA LYS A 141 2.06 6.99 -2.29
C LYS A 141 3.11 5.88 -2.27
N GLY A 142 4.35 6.20 -1.90
CA GLY A 142 5.44 5.23 -1.86
C GLY A 142 5.25 4.15 -0.80
N VAL A 143 4.68 4.48 0.37
CA VAL A 143 4.33 3.48 1.40
C VAL A 143 3.21 2.58 0.88
N MET A 144 2.15 3.13 0.29
CA MET A 144 1.04 2.34 -0.24
C MET A 144 1.49 1.38 -1.36
N LEU A 145 2.36 1.83 -2.27
CA LEU A 145 3.00 0.98 -3.28
C LEU A 145 3.83 -0.13 -2.64
N LYS A 146 4.68 0.21 -1.66
CA LYS A 146 5.54 -0.76 -0.95
C LYS A 146 4.73 -1.81 -0.20
N MET A 147 3.59 -1.41 0.37
CA MET A 147 2.69 -2.27 1.14
C MET A 147 1.65 -3.00 0.26
N LEU A 148 1.70 -2.79 -1.07
CA LEU A 148 0.80 -3.39 -2.06
C LEU A 148 -0.67 -3.09 -1.74
N LEU A 149 -0.94 -1.86 -1.29
CA LEU A 149 -2.30 -1.32 -1.10
C LEU A 149 -2.82 -0.65 -2.38
N LEU A 150 -1.91 -0.26 -3.27
CA LEU A 150 -2.18 0.16 -4.63
C LEU A 150 -1.04 -0.33 -5.53
N CYS A 151 -1.29 -0.47 -6.82
CA CYS A 151 -0.27 -0.77 -7.82
C CYS A 151 -0.38 0.14 -9.04
N SER A 152 0.72 0.32 -9.77
CA SER A 152 0.68 1.00 -11.06
C SER A 152 -0.19 0.21 -12.03
N TYR A 153 -1.07 0.91 -12.72
CA TYR A 153 -1.93 0.37 -13.77
C TYR A 153 -1.58 1.07 -15.09
N ARG A 154 -1.56 0.34 -16.21
CA ARG A 154 -1.24 0.93 -17.51
C ARG A 154 -2.53 1.26 -18.24
N ASN A 155 -2.65 2.50 -18.71
CA ASN A 155 -3.64 2.91 -19.71
C ASN A 155 -2.90 3.23 -21.02
N GLU A 156 -3.61 3.09 -22.14
CA GLU A 156 -3.19 3.44 -23.50
C GLU A 156 -2.59 4.86 -23.58
N GLU A 157 -3.02 5.78 -22.71
CA GLU A 157 -2.57 7.18 -22.69
C GLU A 157 -1.28 7.46 -21.87
N ASN A 158 -0.60 6.45 -21.33
CA ASN A 158 0.60 6.60 -20.47
C ASN A 158 0.42 7.54 -19.25
N LYS A 159 -0.82 7.84 -18.84
CA LYS A 159 -1.09 8.60 -17.61
C LYS A 159 -0.71 7.78 -16.38
N ALA A 160 -0.25 8.46 -15.33
CA ALA A 160 0.05 7.84 -14.04
C ALA A 160 -1.28 7.49 -13.34
N ILE A 161 -1.69 6.24 -13.49
CA ILE A 161 -2.89 5.69 -12.88
C ILE A 161 -2.54 4.46 -12.05
N TYR A 162 -3.40 4.20 -11.07
CA TYR A 162 -3.20 3.18 -10.07
C TYR A 162 -4.45 2.36 -9.88
N LEU A 163 -4.31 1.08 -9.57
CA LEU A 163 -5.41 0.25 -9.11
C LEU A 163 -5.35 0.14 -7.59
N VAL A 164 -6.50 0.32 -6.94
CA VAL A 164 -6.71 0.07 -5.50
C VAL A 164 -7.60 -1.17 -5.35
N PRO A 165 -7.03 -2.36 -5.09
CA PRO A 165 -7.78 -3.62 -5.15
C PRO A 165 -8.95 -3.70 -4.17
N SER A 166 -8.86 -3.04 -3.01
CA SER A 166 -9.91 -3.07 -1.98
C SER A 166 -11.20 -2.38 -2.39
N LEU A 167 -11.18 -1.56 -3.45
CA LEU A 167 -12.34 -0.84 -3.96
C LEU A 167 -12.93 -1.48 -5.23
N VAL A 168 -12.32 -2.57 -5.72
CA VAL A 168 -12.79 -3.22 -6.94
C VAL A 168 -14.03 -4.04 -6.63
N HIS A 169 -15.16 -3.60 -7.16
CA HIS A 169 -16.43 -4.31 -7.14
C HIS A 169 -17.00 -4.35 -8.55
N PHE A 170 -16.83 -5.47 -9.25
CA PHE A 170 -17.52 -5.67 -10.52
C PHE A 170 -18.86 -6.37 -10.23
N ASP A 171 -19.95 -5.61 -10.35
CA ASP A 171 -21.31 -6.13 -10.20
C ASP A 171 -21.73 -6.85 -11.49
N ASP A 172 -21.11 -8.00 -11.78
CA ASP A 172 -21.54 -8.88 -12.88
C ASP A 172 -21.04 -10.32 -12.68
N GLY A 173 -21.65 -11.02 -11.73
CA GLY A 173 -21.48 -12.46 -11.47
C GLY A 173 -21.81 -13.38 -12.67
N HIS A 174 -22.12 -12.82 -13.85
CA HIS A 174 -22.48 -13.55 -15.07
C HIS A 174 -21.60 -13.24 -16.29
N ALA A 175 -20.72 -12.24 -16.26
CA ALA A 175 -20.00 -11.79 -17.47
C ALA A 175 -18.68 -12.53 -17.75
N MET A 176 -18.01 -13.10 -16.74
CA MET A 176 -16.67 -13.67 -16.96
C MET A 176 -16.62 -15.15 -17.37
N GLU A 177 -17.62 -15.97 -17.01
CA GLU A 177 -17.72 -17.37 -17.47
C GLU A 177 -17.87 -17.48 -19.00
N ASN A 178 -18.47 -16.46 -19.63
CA ASN A 178 -18.62 -16.39 -21.09
C ASN A 178 -17.40 -15.83 -21.84
N SER A 179 -16.31 -15.45 -21.14
CA SER A 179 -15.08 -14.95 -21.75
C SER A 179 -14.07 -16.04 -22.14
N LYS A 180 -14.56 -17.19 -22.60
CA LYS A 180 -13.72 -18.31 -23.09
C LYS A 180 -12.90 -18.01 -24.37
N SER A 181 -12.82 -16.76 -24.86
CA SER A 181 -12.48 -16.54 -26.28
C SER A 181 -11.45 -15.46 -26.63
N LYS A 182 -10.50 -15.05 -25.77
CA LYS A 182 -9.42 -14.13 -26.21
C LYS A 182 -8.00 -14.36 -25.67
N TYR A 183 -7.82 -15.09 -24.58
CA TYR A 183 -6.47 -15.36 -24.06
C TYR A 183 -5.93 -16.60 -24.77
N THR A 184 -4.80 -16.46 -25.48
CA THR A 184 -4.13 -17.57 -26.14
C THR A 184 -2.88 -17.99 -25.36
N GLY A 185 -2.57 -19.28 -25.35
CA GLY A 185 -1.40 -19.83 -24.68
C GLY A 185 -1.70 -20.58 -23.36
N PRO A 186 -0.64 -20.98 -22.63
CA PRO A 186 -0.79 -21.74 -21.39
C PRO A 186 -1.53 -20.92 -20.32
N SER A 187 -2.56 -21.51 -19.73
CA SER A 187 -3.32 -20.93 -18.62
C SER A 187 -3.19 -21.79 -17.38
N PHE A 188 -3.12 -21.16 -16.21
CA PHE A 188 -3.25 -21.82 -14.92
C PHE A 188 -4.17 -21.00 -14.02
N VAL A 189 -4.70 -21.64 -12.98
CA VAL A 189 -5.56 -21.00 -11.99
C VAL A 189 -4.85 -21.06 -10.65
N ILE A 190 -4.70 -19.90 -10.00
CA ILE A 190 -4.33 -19.85 -8.58
C ILE A 190 -5.64 -19.78 -7.81
N ASP A 191 -5.97 -20.87 -7.13
CA ASP A 191 -7.18 -20.95 -6.33
C ASP A 191 -6.87 -20.52 -4.88
N CYS A 192 -7.46 -19.39 -4.48
CA CYS A 192 -7.44 -18.88 -3.12
C CYS A 192 -8.75 -19.19 -2.38
N SER A 193 -9.71 -19.85 -3.03
CA SER A 193 -10.90 -20.39 -2.38
C SER A 193 -10.54 -21.71 -1.71
N GLY A 194 -10.59 -21.73 -0.38
CA GLY A 194 -10.22 -22.91 0.38
C GLY A 194 -11.17 -23.15 1.54
N GLU A 195 -11.86 -24.31 1.52
CA GLU A 195 -12.22 -25.01 2.75
C GLU A 195 -10.97 -25.74 3.23
N TYR A 196 -10.10 -25.03 3.94
CA TYR A 196 -8.78 -25.50 4.36
C TYR A 196 -8.81 -26.52 5.53
N MET A 197 -9.72 -27.49 5.48
CA MET A 197 -9.83 -28.59 6.42
C MET A 197 -9.50 -29.90 5.70
N THR A 198 -8.25 -30.35 5.81
CA THR A 198 -7.93 -31.72 5.39
C THR A 198 -8.28 -32.68 6.54
N LYS A 199 -9.34 -33.49 6.38
CA LYS A 199 -9.58 -34.64 7.26
C LYS A 199 -8.50 -35.70 7.01
N LYS A 200 -7.33 -35.55 7.63
CA LYS A 200 -6.39 -36.65 7.87
C LYS A 200 -5.90 -36.59 9.31
N GLU A 201 -6.32 -37.64 10.03
CA GLU A 201 -5.83 -38.16 11.30
C GLU A 201 -4.76 -37.32 12.04
N ALA A 202 -5.17 -36.82 13.21
CA ALA A 202 -4.36 -36.44 14.37
C ALA A 202 -3.54 -35.13 14.35
N SER A 203 -3.71 -34.24 13.38
CA SER A 203 -3.32 -32.83 13.56
C SER A 203 -4.09 -31.92 12.60
N GLU A 204 -5.07 -31.18 13.13
CA GLU A 204 -5.85 -30.19 12.38
C GLU A 204 -4.94 -29.03 11.94
N LEU A 205 -4.38 -29.13 10.73
CA LEU A 205 -3.82 -27.98 10.03
C LEU A 205 -5.00 -27.19 9.47
N VAL A 206 -5.44 -26.17 10.23
CA VAL A 206 -6.27 -25.09 9.69
C VAL A 206 -5.35 -24.29 8.76
N CYS A 207 -5.46 -24.48 7.44
CA CYS A 207 -4.76 -23.54 6.55
C CYS A 207 -5.56 -22.23 6.57
N TYR A 208 -4.96 -21.16 7.09
CA TYR A 208 -5.57 -19.84 7.13
C TYR A 208 -4.99 -19.03 5.97
N LEU A 209 -5.85 -18.47 5.12
CA LEU A 209 -5.46 -17.45 4.14
C LEU A 209 -5.72 -16.07 4.75
N PRO A 210 -4.68 -15.28 5.09
CA PRO A 210 -4.89 -13.95 5.63
C PRO A 210 -5.64 -13.04 4.67
N PHE A 211 -6.53 -12.20 5.22
CA PHE A 211 -7.12 -11.07 4.50
C PHE A 211 -6.03 -10.20 3.88
N GLY A 212 -6.26 -9.69 2.67
CA GLY A 212 -5.29 -8.90 1.93
C GLY A 212 -4.33 -9.71 1.06
N VAL A 213 -4.24 -11.05 1.21
CA VAL A 213 -3.30 -11.85 0.39
C VAL A 213 -3.71 -11.82 -1.08
N PHE A 214 -5.00 -11.95 -1.37
CA PHE A 214 -5.52 -11.89 -2.73
C PHE A 214 -5.24 -10.53 -3.36
N GLU A 215 -5.58 -9.45 -2.68
CA GLU A 215 -5.42 -8.06 -3.11
C GLU A 215 -3.95 -7.74 -3.39
N ARG A 216 -3.04 -8.16 -2.49
CA ARG A 216 -1.60 -7.96 -2.68
C ARG A 216 -1.04 -8.79 -3.83
N LEU A 217 -1.50 -10.03 -3.99
CA LEU A 217 -1.12 -10.87 -5.12
C LEU A 217 -1.57 -10.26 -6.43
N VAL A 218 -2.81 -9.77 -6.50
CA VAL A 218 -3.34 -9.04 -7.66
C VAL A 218 -2.51 -7.80 -7.96
N CYS A 219 -2.18 -6.98 -6.96
CA CYS A 219 -1.29 -5.82 -7.13
C CYS A 219 0.06 -6.18 -7.77
N LEU A 220 0.71 -7.24 -7.25
CA LEU A 220 1.99 -7.73 -7.77
C LEU A 220 1.84 -8.20 -9.22
N CYS A 221 0.85 -9.05 -9.47
CA CYS A 221 0.63 -9.63 -10.79
C CYS A 221 0.30 -8.56 -11.83
N ILE A 222 -0.48 -7.53 -11.49
CA ILE A 222 -0.79 -6.41 -12.39
C ILE A 222 0.44 -5.54 -12.68
N SER A 223 1.23 -5.23 -11.65
CA SER A 223 2.48 -4.49 -11.81
C SER A 223 3.44 -5.19 -12.78
N HIS A 224 3.42 -6.53 -12.80
CA HIS A 224 4.22 -7.33 -13.72
C HIS A 224 3.56 -7.51 -15.09
N SER A 225 2.25 -7.75 -15.16
CA SER A 225 1.54 -8.00 -16.42
C SER A 225 1.58 -6.78 -17.34
N THR A 226 1.39 -5.59 -16.77
CA THR A 226 1.39 -4.31 -17.47
C THR A 226 2.77 -3.86 -17.93
N ALA A 227 3.84 -4.55 -17.53
CA ALA A 227 5.18 -4.32 -18.05
C ALA A 227 5.35 -4.84 -19.49
N TYR A 228 4.52 -5.80 -19.93
CA TYR A 228 4.55 -6.33 -21.29
C TYR A 228 3.57 -5.58 -22.19
N VAL A 229 4.01 -5.22 -23.41
CA VAL A 229 3.22 -4.44 -24.37
C VAL A 229 1.99 -5.21 -24.87
N ASP A 230 2.11 -6.53 -25.05
CA ASP A 230 1.07 -7.38 -25.64
C ASP A 230 0.14 -8.05 -24.61
N SER A 231 0.26 -7.67 -23.34
CA SER A 231 -0.64 -8.16 -22.30
C SER A 231 -2.03 -7.60 -22.50
N MET A 232 -3.04 -8.47 -22.48
CA MET A 232 -4.44 -8.04 -22.35
C MET A 232 -4.63 -7.24 -21.07
N GLU A 233 -5.57 -6.29 -21.13
CA GLU A 233 -5.99 -5.53 -19.96
C GLU A 233 -6.41 -6.46 -18.80
N PRO A 234 -5.90 -6.22 -17.58
CA PRO A 234 -6.34 -6.93 -16.38
C PRO A 234 -7.85 -6.84 -16.18
N LYS A 235 -8.49 -7.97 -15.84
CA LYS A 235 -9.85 -7.97 -15.32
C LYS A 235 -9.81 -8.34 -13.85
N VAL A 236 -10.24 -7.44 -12.99
CA VAL A 236 -10.18 -7.63 -11.54
C VAL A 236 -11.58 -7.47 -10.97
N ASP A 237 -11.90 -8.30 -10.01
CA ASP A 237 -13.13 -8.27 -9.23
C ASP A 237 -12.80 -8.59 -7.77
N THR A 238 -13.78 -8.44 -6.87
CA THR A 238 -13.63 -8.62 -5.42
C THR A 238 -13.02 -9.98 -5.05
N ASN A 239 -13.39 -11.05 -5.75
CA ASN A 239 -12.97 -12.42 -5.41
C ASN A 239 -12.20 -13.13 -6.54
N TYR A 240 -11.92 -12.44 -7.64
CA TYR A 240 -11.35 -13.06 -8.83
C TYR A 240 -10.53 -12.05 -9.64
N ALA A 241 -9.45 -12.51 -10.28
CA ALA A 241 -8.72 -11.70 -11.25
C ALA A 241 -8.26 -12.55 -12.44
N LYS A 242 -8.30 -11.98 -13.64
CA LYS A 242 -7.79 -12.54 -14.89
C LYS A 242 -6.71 -11.64 -15.46
N LEU A 243 -5.52 -12.20 -15.63
CA LEU A 243 -4.33 -11.47 -16.03
C LEU A 243 -3.65 -12.18 -17.21
N SER A 244 -3.05 -11.40 -18.10
CA SER A 244 -2.22 -11.88 -19.22
C SER A 244 -0.78 -11.45 -18.98
N PHE A 245 0.19 -12.32 -19.24
CA PHE A 245 1.61 -11.98 -19.13
C PHE A 245 2.30 -12.20 -20.49
N GLY A 246 2.40 -11.15 -21.30
CA GLY A 246 3.07 -11.19 -22.60
C GLY A 246 2.22 -11.72 -23.75
N ALA A 247 2.91 -12.08 -24.85
CA ALA A 247 2.33 -12.25 -26.18
C ALA A 247 1.19 -13.27 -26.24
N ASN A 248 -0.01 -12.78 -26.49
CA ASN A 248 -1.11 -13.57 -27.03
C ASN A 248 -0.75 -13.91 -28.48
N LEU A 249 -0.01 -14.99 -28.69
CA LEU A 249 0.24 -15.52 -30.02
C LEU A 249 -1.11 -15.98 -30.58
N THR A 250 -1.64 -15.23 -31.55
CA THR A 250 -2.69 -15.74 -32.44
C THR A 250 -2.05 -16.82 -33.30
N PHE A 251 -2.37 -18.09 -33.01
CA PHE A 251 -2.09 -19.20 -33.92
C PHE A 251 -3.25 -19.36 -34.91
#